data_AF-A0A820K6Y6-F1
#
_entry.id   AF-A0A820K6Y6-F1
#
_cell.length_a   1.000
_cell.length_b   1.000
_cell.length_c   1.000
_cell.angle_alpha   90.00
_cell.angle_beta   90.00
_cell.angle_gamma   90.00
#
_symmetry.space_group_name_H-M   'P 1'
#
loop_
_entity.id
_entity.type
_entity.pdbx_description
1 polymer ?
#
loop_
_entity_poly.entity_id
_entity_poly.type
_entity_poly.pdbx_seq_one_letter_code
_entity_poly.pdbx_strand_id
1 'polypeptide(L)' 'QLLTTIINDNNTKWNQDAITVAGGHGRGNQLNQLNQPRGIYVDDDDHSIYIADTGNHRIVRWELGASNGE' A
#
# COMPACT_ATOMS: atom_id res chain seq x y z
N GLN A 1 20.14 -20.73 25.79
CA GLN A 1 19.72 -20.31 24.44
C GLN A 1 19.24 -18.88 24.53
N LEU A 2 20.09 -17.91 24.24
CA LEU A 2 19.69 -16.55 23.88
C LEU A 2 20.82 -16.02 22.99
N LEU A 3 20.57 -15.96 21.69
CA LEU A 3 21.42 -15.26 20.72
C LEU A 3 20.73 -13.93 20.43
N THR A 4 21.11 -12.90 21.17
CA THR A 4 20.87 -11.51 20.77
C THR A 4 21.98 -11.13 19.79
N THR A 5 21.77 -11.40 18.50
CA THR A 5 22.66 -10.87 17.46
C THR A 5 22.27 -9.42 17.20
N ILE A 6 23.14 -8.51 17.62
CA ILE A 6 23.09 -7.09 17.24
C ILE A 6 23.40 -7.02 15.74
N ILE A 7 22.41 -6.69 14.91
CA ILE A 7 22.62 -6.47 13.47
C ILE A 7 23.19 -5.06 13.30
N ASN A 8 24.50 -4.98 13.09
CA ASN A 8 25.22 -3.77 12.63
C ASN A 8 25.76 -4.00 11.20
N ASP A 9 24.96 -4.59 10.32
CA ASP A 9 25.32 -4.70 8.91
C ASP A 9 24.70 -3.55 8.12
N ASN A 10 25.53 -2.60 7.69
CA ASN A 10 25.20 -1.58 6.69
C ASN A 10 24.82 -2.16 5.31
N ASN A 11 24.66 -3.48 5.22
CA ASN A 11 24.34 -4.26 4.04
C ASN A 11 23.03 -5.06 4.18
N THR A 12 22.25 -4.89 5.26
CA THR A 12 20.81 -5.15 5.22
C THR A 12 20.11 -4.03 4.47
N LYS A 13 20.48 -3.86 3.19
CA LYS A 13 19.71 -3.08 2.24
C LYS A 13 18.30 -3.68 2.31
N TRP A 14 17.31 -2.90 2.79
CA TRP A 14 15.91 -3.31 2.81
C TRP A 14 15.63 -4.07 1.53
N ASN A 15 15.27 -5.35 1.62
CA ASN A 15 15.09 -6.23 0.45
C ASN A 15 14.18 -5.47 -0.55
N GLN A 16 14.78 -4.96 -1.63
CA GLN A 16 14.40 -3.66 -2.19
C GLN A 16 13.34 -3.76 -3.29
N ASP A 17 12.46 -4.75 -3.17
CA ASP A 17 11.39 -4.99 -4.12
C ASP A 17 10.10 -4.36 -3.56
N ALA A 18 9.92 -3.08 -3.84
CA ALA A 18 8.65 -2.42 -3.59
C ALA A 18 7.62 -2.92 -4.62
N ILE A 19 6.47 -3.38 -4.13
CA ILE A 19 5.33 -3.74 -4.97
C ILE A 19 4.28 -2.64 -4.95
N THR A 20 3.63 -2.41 -6.08
CA THR A 20 2.42 -1.57 -6.12
C THR A 20 1.29 -2.35 -5.47
N VAL A 21 0.72 -1.82 -4.38
CA VAL A 21 -0.38 -2.44 -3.63
C VAL A 21 -1.74 -1.78 -3.88
N ALA A 22 -1.75 -0.59 -4.51
CA ALA A 22 -2.97 0.09 -4.92
C ALA A 22 -2.71 1.04 -6.09
N GLY A 23 -3.66 1.12 -7.02
CA GLY A 23 -3.57 1.99 -8.20
C GLY A 23 -2.62 1.44 -9.27
N GLY A 24 -1.68 2.27 -9.75
CA GLY A 24 -0.66 1.89 -10.75
C GLY A 24 -1.10 1.92 -12.22
N HIS A 25 -2.40 2.05 -12.51
CA HIS A 25 -2.95 2.01 -13.88
C HIS A 25 -3.29 3.40 -14.46
N GLY A 26 -2.57 4.42 -13.99
CA GLY A 26 -2.79 5.82 -14.37
C GLY A 26 -4.01 6.46 -13.70
N ARG A 27 -4.28 7.70 -14.11
CA ARG A 27 -5.38 8.51 -13.59
C ARG A 27 -6.72 8.10 -14.21
N GLY A 28 -7.74 7.84 -13.39
CA GLY A 28 -9.09 7.54 -13.87
C GLY A 28 -10.06 7.14 -12.76
N ASN A 29 -11.25 6.65 -13.13
CA ASN A 29 -12.34 6.33 -12.21
C ASN A 29 -12.64 4.82 -12.08
N GLN A 30 -11.91 3.97 -12.79
CA GLN A 30 -11.99 2.51 -12.63
C GLN A 30 -11.46 2.07 -11.25
N LEU A 31 -11.76 0.85 -10.83
CA LEU A 31 -11.38 0.33 -9.50
C LEU A 31 -9.87 0.09 -9.34
N ASN A 32 -9.12 -0.10 -10.43
CA ASN A 32 -7.65 -0.16 -10.46
C ASN A 32 -6.97 1.19 -10.72
N GLN A 33 -7.75 2.28 -10.79
CA GLN A 33 -7.25 3.63 -11.05
C GLN A 33 -7.55 4.57 -9.89
N LEU A 34 -6.73 5.61 -9.74
CA LEU A 34 -6.90 6.66 -8.74
C LEU A 34 -6.88 8.02 -9.43
N ASN A 35 -7.50 9.03 -8.82
CA ASN A 35 -7.61 10.38 -9.33
C ASN A 35 -7.41 11.39 -8.18
N GLN A 36 -6.21 11.97 -8.12
CA GLN A 36 -5.84 12.94 -7.08
C GLN A 36 -6.07 12.43 -5.65
N PRO A 37 -5.57 11.23 -5.27
CA PRO A 37 -5.69 10.74 -3.90
C PRO A 37 -4.93 11.64 -2.91
N ARG A 38 -5.47 11.83 -1.70
CA ARG A 38 -4.90 12.77 -0.69
C ARG A 38 -4.64 12.16 0.69
N GLY A 39 -5.17 10.97 0.97
CA GLY A 39 -5.02 10.32 2.27
C GLY A 39 -4.95 8.81 2.10
N ILE A 40 -4.20 8.19 3.01
CA ILE A 40 -4.05 6.74 3.12
C ILE A 40 -4.17 6.34 4.59
N TYR A 41 -4.86 5.23 4.84
CA TYR A 41 -4.91 4.56 6.13
C TYR A 41 -4.68 3.07 5.90
N VAL A 42 -3.93 2.43 6.79
CA VAL A 42 -3.70 0.98 6.77
C VAL A 42 -4.38 0.44 8.03
N ASP A 43 -5.25 -0.54 7.85
CA ASP A 43 -5.93 -1.22 8.93
C ASP A 43 -5.03 -2.35 9.45
N ASP A 44 -4.72 -2.34 10.75
CA ASP A 44 -3.82 -3.31 11.36
C ASP A 44 -4.49 -4.69 11.54
N ASP A 45 -5.82 -4.76 11.54
CA ASP A 45 -6.55 -6.02 11.76
C ASP A 45 -6.55 -6.89 10.50
N ASP A 46 -6.88 -6.31 9.35
CA ASP A 46 -7.02 -7.03 8.08
C ASP A 46 -5.97 -6.66 7.01
N HIS A 47 -5.07 -5.71 7.33
CA HIS A 47 -4.02 -5.19 6.44
C HIS A 47 -4.55 -4.49 5.18
N SER A 48 -5.83 -4.10 5.16
CA SER A 48 -6.41 -3.34 4.05
C SER A 48 -5.91 -1.90 4.04
N ILE A 49 -5.82 -1.36 2.84
CA ILE A 49 -5.47 0.04 2.59
C ILE A 49 -6.72 0.79 2.18
N TYR A 50 -7.03 1.85 2.91
CA TYR A 50 -8.09 2.78 2.56
C TYR A 50 -7.48 4.04 1.96
N ILE A 51 -7.94 4.44 0.78
CA ILE A 51 -7.43 5.60 0.06
C ILE A 51 -8.54 6.62 -0.14
N ALA A 52 -8.29 7.85 0.27
CA ALA A 52 -9.14 9.00 -0.04
C ALA A 52 -8.88 9.47 -1.48
N ASP A 53 -9.57 8.85 -2.44
CA ASP A 53 -9.48 9.10 -3.88
C ASP A 53 -10.25 10.38 -4.27
N THR A 54 -9.72 11.52 -3.83
CA THR A 54 -10.46 12.80 -3.73
C THR A 54 -11.03 13.29 -5.04
N GLY A 55 -10.30 13.15 -6.15
CA GLY A 55 -10.79 13.58 -7.47
C GLY A 55 -11.92 12.72 -8.03
N ASN A 56 -12.14 11.51 -7.47
CA ASN A 56 -13.29 10.66 -7.76
C ASN A 56 -14.38 10.75 -6.69
N HIS A 57 -14.20 11.56 -5.64
CA HIS A 57 -15.14 11.72 -4.52
C HIS A 57 -15.51 10.40 -3.83
N ARG A 58 -14.54 9.49 -3.66
CA ARG A 58 -14.74 8.20 -3.00
C ARG A 58 -13.65 7.89 -2.00
N ILE A 59 -13.95 6.95 -1.10
CA ILE A 59 -12.95 6.14 -0.41
C ILE A 59 -12.92 4.80 -1.14
N VAL A 60 -11.73 4.25 -1.38
CA VAL A 60 -11.58 2.91 -1.95
C VAL A 60 -10.79 2.05 -0.97
N ARG A 61 -11.25 0.82 -0.73
CA ARG A 61 -10.54 -0.19 0.08
C ARG A 61 -9.76 -1.10 -0.86
N TRP A 62 -8.53 -1.44 -0.48
CA TRP A 62 -7.68 -2.40 -1.17
C TRP A 62 -7.19 -3.44 -0.16
N GLU A 63 -7.59 -4.68 -0.35
CA GLU A 63 -7.03 -5.80 0.42
C GLU A 63 -5.56 -6.03 0.01
N LEU A 64 -4.76 -6.57 0.92
CA LEU A 64 -3.36 -6.86 0.65
C LEU A 64 -3.22 -7.83 -0.53
N GLY A 65 -2.56 -7.39 -1.61
CA GLY A 65 -2.36 -8.18 -2.82
C GLY A 65 -3.50 -8.13 -3.83
N ALA A 66 -4.54 -7.32 -3.60
CA ALA A 66 -5.59 -7.10 -4.58
C ALA A 66 -5.05 -6.42 -5.86
N SER A 67 -5.72 -6.66 -6.99
CA SER A 67 -5.43 -6.00 -8.27
C SER A 67 -6.40 -4.87 -8.61
N ASN A 68 -7.48 -4.74 -7.84
CA ASN A 68 -8.51 -3.71 -7.93
C ASN A 68 -9.00 -3.37 -6.51
N GLY A 69 -9.47 -2.14 -6.33
CA GLY A 69 -10.18 -1.77 -5.11
C GLY A 69 -11.66 -2.13 -5.14
N GLU A 70 -12.34 -1.87 -4.03
CA GLU A 70 -13.79 -2.00 -3.84
C GLU A 70 -14.41 -0.77 -3.16
#